data_AF-A0A958Y0Y4-F1
#
_entry.id   AF-A0A958Y0Y4-F1
#
_cell.length_a   1.000
_cell.length_b   1.000
_cell.length_c   1.000
_cell.angle_alpha   90.00
_cell.angle_beta   90.00
_cell.angle_gamma   90.00
#
_symmetry.space_group_name_H-M   'P 1'
#
loop_
_entity.id
_entity.type
_entity.pdbx_description
1 polymer ?
#
loop_
_entity_poly.entity_id
_entity_poly.type
_entity_poly.pdbx_seq_one_letter_code
_entity_poly.pdbx_strand_id
1 'polypeptide(L)'
;MPEEVIGAGKAASAFIPIGRERMDMTSFEFEDYLNGNMPDSERRALEQRLANDPVLQEQLKEEEELLARLKKQMLRERVEAAMKAGRGNIQPTPSRWWIWAAMAVLLAVMMARWTFGGDEVSEEEPIQEQPVSPKAEEALPAEALPPGAPPPGPVAQRTEPSPAEENPQSGLRGLGDAPSAGLGKDAVRQFQITGAAFSLIFQPAVEQARKGRYREAGEALAELEQQGASSDTLAYLRAFCLLKLENGMEAARYFARLETQAGPFAEEAQWGLALSWLLAGQEAWAEEQLQAITGQREHPRAATAAALLEKLAADRQ
;
A
#
# COMPACT_ATOMS: atom_id res chain seq x y z
N MET A 1 47.46 -57.58 -43.11
CA MET A 1 48.06 -56.47 -42.34
C MET A 1 46.92 -55.78 -41.60
N PRO A 2 47.05 -55.53 -40.30
CA PRO A 2 45.91 -55.24 -39.43
C PRO A 2 45.45 -53.77 -39.52
N GLU A 3 44.13 -53.58 -39.47
CA GLU A 3 43.46 -52.30 -39.34
C GLU A 3 43.60 -51.77 -37.90
N GLU A 4 44.10 -50.55 -37.78
CA GLU A 4 44.28 -49.84 -36.51
C GLU A 4 43.02 -49.02 -36.21
N VAL A 5 42.18 -49.53 -35.32
CA VAL A 5 40.97 -48.87 -34.82
C VAL A 5 41.35 -47.91 -33.71
N ILE A 6 41.41 -46.61 -34.02
CA ILE A 6 41.61 -45.55 -33.02
C ILE A 6 40.27 -45.22 -32.37
N GLY A 7 40.08 -45.73 -31.15
CA GLY A 7 38.94 -45.44 -30.29
C GLY A 7 39.00 -44.02 -29.72
N ALA A 8 38.11 -43.15 -30.16
CA ALA A 8 37.87 -41.85 -29.55
C ALA A 8 36.92 -41.99 -28.34
N GLY A 9 37.50 -42.13 -27.15
CA GLY A 9 36.79 -42.04 -25.88
C GLY A 9 36.31 -40.62 -25.61
N LYS A 10 35.07 -40.31 -26.02
CA LYS A 10 34.40 -39.04 -25.75
C LYS A 10 33.92 -39.05 -24.29
N ALA A 11 34.71 -38.49 -23.39
CA ALA A 11 34.30 -38.22 -22.01
C ALA A 11 33.17 -37.16 -22.05
N ALA A 12 31.94 -37.61 -21.84
CA ALA A 12 30.80 -36.74 -21.61
C ALA A 12 30.98 -36.11 -20.21
N SER A 13 31.54 -34.90 -20.16
CA SER A 13 31.40 -34.03 -19.00
C SER A 13 29.90 -33.81 -18.76
N ALA A 14 29.38 -34.44 -17.71
CA ALA A 14 28.06 -34.15 -17.18
C ALA A 14 28.04 -32.69 -16.75
N PHE A 15 27.50 -31.84 -17.62
CA PHE A 15 27.10 -30.48 -17.29
C PHE A 15 25.95 -30.63 -16.29
N ILE A 16 26.27 -30.54 -15.00
CA ILE A 16 25.28 -30.39 -13.94
C ILE A 16 24.77 -28.95 -14.09
N PRO A 17 23.54 -28.71 -14.58
CA PRO A 17 22.99 -27.38 -14.53
C PRO A 17 22.83 -27.04 -13.06
N ILE A 18 23.72 -26.21 -12.52
CA ILE A 18 23.46 -25.48 -11.30
C ILE A 18 22.43 -24.41 -11.69
N GLY A 19 21.20 -24.85 -11.94
CA GLY A 19 20.03 -24.01 -11.98
C GLY A 19 19.81 -23.53 -10.55
N ARG A 20 20.58 -22.52 -10.15
CA ARG A 20 20.19 -21.61 -9.08
C ARG A 20 18.96 -20.87 -9.59
N GLU A 21 17.79 -21.50 -9.53
CA GLU A 21 16.64 -20.80 -8.99
C GLU A 21 16.97 -20.53 -7.52
N ARG A 22 17.84 -19.54 -7.27
CA ARG A 22 17.71 -18.81 -6.03
C ARG A 22 16.31 -18.24 -6.16
N MET A 23 15.37 -18.79 -5.41
CA MET A 23 14.17 -18.06 -5.08
C MET A 23 14.68 -16.83 -4.37
N ASP A 24 14.90 -15.76 -5.14
CA ASP A 24 15.13 -14.43 -4.63
C ASP A 24 13.82 -14.13 -3.90
N MET A 25 13.77 -14.51 -2.62
CA MET A 25 12.66 -14.15 -1.77
C MET A 25 12.56 -12.66 -1.88
N THR A 26 11.43 -12.23 -2.43
CA THR A 26 11.25 -10.83 -2.74
C THR A 26 11.31 -10.10 -1.41
N SER A 27 12.09 -9.02 -1.34
CA SER A 27 12.20 -8.14 -0.15
C SER A 27 10.81 -7.80 0.44
N PHE A 28 9.76 -7.82 -0.39
CA PHE A 28 8.36 -7.73 0.00
C PHE A 28 7.89 -8.78 1.04
N GLU A 29 8.25 -10.06 0.94
CA GLU A 29 7.84 -11.08 1.93
C GLU A 29 8.40 -10.76 3.32
N PHE A 30 9.65 -10.31 3.39
CA PHE A 30 10.26 -9.90 4.65
C PHE A 30 9.66 -8.60 5.18
N GLU A 31 9.34 -7.63 4.32
CA GLU A 31 8.64 -6.43 4.73
C GLU A 31 7.27 -6.73 5.33
N ASP A 32 6.48 -7.61 4.71
CA ASP A 32 5.17 -8.00 5.24
C ASP A 32 5.29 -8.77 6.56
N TYR A 33 6.32 -9.62 6.69
CA TYR A 33 6.66 -10.30 7.93
C TYR A 33 7.03 -9.31 9.05
N LEU A 34 7.96 -8.39 8.78
CA LEU A 34 8.47 -7.41 9.75
C LEU A 34 7.44 -6.35 10.15
N ASN A 35 6.46 -6.08 9.28
CA ASN A 35 5.34 -5.18 9.57
C ASN A 35 4.16 -5.89 10.26
N GLY A 36 4.18 -7.23 10.36
CA GLY A 36 3.08 -8.01 10.93
C GLY A 36 1.85 -8.12 10.03
N ASN A 37 1.99 -7.83 8.73
CA ASN A 37 0.92 -7.91 7.74
C ASN A 37 0.80 -9.29 7.10
N MET A 38 1.81 -10.16 7.27
CA MET A 38 1.83 -11.50 6.71
C MET A 38 0.75 -12.42 7.35
N PRO A 39 -0.07 -13.13 6.54
CA PRO A 39 -1.04 -14.11 7.05
C PRO A 39 -0.38 -15.18 7.92
N ASP A 40 -1.08 -15.67 8.95
CA ASP A 40 -0.53 -16.64 9.91
C ASP A 40 0.02 -17.93 9.25
N SER A 41 -0.62 -18.40 8.17
CA SER A 41 -0.17 -19.58 7.41
C SER A 41 1.15 -19.34 6.70
N GLU A 42 1.29 -18.19 6.04
CA GLU A 42 2.51 -17.78 5.33
C GLU A 42 3.63 -17.47 6.31
N ARG A 43 3.30 -16.81 7.43
CA ARG A 43 4.22 -16.51 8.51
C ARG A 43 4.87 -17.78 9.06
N ARG A 44 4.06 -18.82 9.35
CA ARG A 44 4.59 -20.11 9.82
C ARG A 44 5.48 -20.79 8.78
N ALA A 45 5.11 -20.73 7.50
CA ALA A 45 5.93 -21.28 6.42
C ALA A 45 7.27 -20.53 6.28
N LEU A 46 7.26 -19.20 6.43
CA LEU A 46 8.47 -18.38 6.46
C LEU A 46 9.35 -18.69 7.68
N GLU A 47 8.78 -18.75 8.88
CA GLU A 47 9.48 -19.11 10.11
C GLU A 47 10.12 -20.50 10.02
N GLN A 48 9.41 -21.46 9.40
CA GLN A 48 9.96 -22.79 9.15
C GLN A 48 11.12 -22.75 8.14
N ARG A 49 11.04 -21.91 7.09
CA ARG A 49 12.17 -21.70 6.16
C ARG A 49 13.36 -21.06 6.86
N LEU A 50 13.12 -19.99 7.64
CA LEU A 50 14.13 -19.31 8.45
C LEU A 50 14.80 -20.26 9.44
N ALA A 51 14.08 -21.19 10.05
CA ALA A 51 14.66 -22.18 10.96
C ALA A 51 15.63 -23.15 10.26
N ASN A 52 15.43 -23.42 8.97
CA ASN A 52 16.19 -24.40 8.21
C ASN A 52 17.27 -23.78 7.30
N ASP A 53 17.17 -22.49 6.99
CA ASP A 53 18.09 -21.80 6.08
C ASP A 53 18.82 -20.65 6.80
N PRO A 54 20.10 -20.82 7.16
CA PRO A 54 20.88 -19.78 7.83
C PRO A 54 21.18 -18.58 6.92
N VAL A 55 21.22 -18.75 5.59
CA VAL A 55 21.43 -17.65 4.65
C VAL A 55 20.21 -16.73 4.67
N LEU A 56 19.02 -17.32 4.76
CA LEU A 56 17.77 -16.56 4.85
C LEU A 56 17.67 -15.75 6.16
N GLN A 57 18.16 -16.31 7.28
CA GLN A 57 18.25 -15.57 8.54
C GLN A 57 19.19 -14.37 8.45
N GLU A 58 20.32 -14.53 7.76
CA GLU A 58 21.29 -13.44 7.56
C GLU A 58 20.66 -12.31 6.74
N GLN A 59 19.94 -12.64 5.66
CA GLN A 59 19.20 -11.66 4.86
C GLN A 59 18.13 -10.91 5.66
N LEU A 60 17.30 -11.63 6.42
CA LEU A 60 16.29 -11.00 7.28
C LEU A 60 16.94 -10.03 8.27
N LYS A 61 18.06 -10.42 8.88
CA LYS A 61 18.79 -9.58 9.83
C LYS A 61 19.39 -8.33 9.17
N GLU A 62 19.93 -8.46 7.95
CA GLU A 62 20.41 -7.31 7.17
C GLU A 62 19.27 -6.32 6.89
N GLU A 63 18.09 -6.81 6.52
CA GLU A 63 16.91 -5.98 6.33
C GLU A 63 16.44 -5.34 7.64
N GLU A 64 16.35 -6.08 8.75
CA GLU A 64 16.03 -5.53 10.06
C GLU A 64 16.99 -4.40 10.47
N GLU A 65 18.29 -4.59 10.26
CA GLU A 65 19.30 -3.56 10.53
C GLU A 65 19.11 -2.31 9.65
N LEU A 66 18.81 -2.51 8.37
CA LEU A 66 18.55 -1.40 7.43
C LEU A 66 17.29 -0.63 7.84
N LEU A 67 16.20 -1.33 8.18
CA LEU A 67 14.97 -0.74 8.71
C LEU A 67 15.24 0.04 10.00
N ALA A 68 16.03 -0.51 10.92
CA ALA A 68 16.38 0.15 12.17
C ALA A 68 17.19 1.45 11.94
N ARG A 69 18.13 1.44 10.98
CA ARG A 69 18.89 2.64 10.59
C ARG A 69 17.98 3.73 10.02
N LEU A 70 17.04 3.36 9.15
CA LEU A 70 16.08 4.30 8.57
C LEU A 70 15.11 4.87 9.62
N LYS A 71 14.55 4.02 10.49
CA LYS A 71 13.70 4.46 11.62
C LYS A 71 14.43 5.47 12.50
N LYS A 72 15.71 5.23 12.79
CA LYS A 72 16.55 6.14 13.57
C LYS A 72 16.77 7.48 12.86
N GLN A 73 16.99 7.48 11.54
CA GLN A 73 17.12 8.71 10.75
C GLN A 73 15.81 9.52 10.77
N MET A 74 14.67 8.88 10.49
CA MET A 74 13.37 9.55 10.53
C MET A 74 13.04 10.12 11.91
N LEU A 75 13.36 9.39 12.98
CA LEU A 75 13.17 9.89 14.34
C LEU A 75 14.02 11.13 14.60
N ARG A 76 15.27 11.13 14.14
CA ARG A 76 16.17 12.28 14.24
C ARG A 76 15.63 13.49 13.48
N GLU A 77 15.12 13.29 12.27
CA GLU A 77 14.49 14.35 11.48
C GLU A 77 13.23 14.89 12.15
N ARG A 78 12.36 14.03 12.70
CA ARG A 78 11.19 14.47 13.47
C ARG A 78 11.58 15.25 14.71
N VAL A 79 12.59 14.81 15.46
CA VAL A 79 13.10 15.52 16.64
C VAL A 79 13.69 16.87 16.24
N GLU A 80 14.45 16.94 15.15
CA GLU A 80 15.01 18.20 14.65
C GLU A 80 13.91 19.15 14.17
N ALA A 81 12.91 18.65 13.45
CA ALA A 81 11.74 19.41 13.03
C ALA A 81 10.95 19.94 14.24
N ALA A 82 10.73 19.11 15.26
CA ALA A 82 10.08 19.52 16.50
C ALA A 82 10.89 20.58 17.27
N MET A 83 12.23 20.46 17.31
CA MET A 83 13.10 21.47 17.90
C MET A 83 13.10 22.79 17.12
N LYS A 84 13.04 22.75 15.78
CA LYS A 84 12.91 23.95 14.94
C LYS A 84 11.54 24.61 15.11
N ALA A 85 10.46 23.82 15.13
CA ALA A 85 9.11 24.32 15.38
C ALA A 85 8.98 24.97 16.77
N GLY A 86 9.60 24.38 17.80
CA GLY A 86 9.65 24.94 19.16
C GLY A 86 10.53 26.18 19.32
N ARG A 87 11.39 26.52 18.34
CA ARG A 87 12.16 27.78 18.31
C ARG A 87 11.39 28.94 17.66
N GLY A 88 10.22 28.68 17.08
CA GLY A 88 9.34 29.72 16.56
C GLY A 88 8.67 30.49 17.70
N ASN A 89 9.08 31.74 17.90
CA ASN A 89 8.45 32.76 18.74
C ASN A 89 7.76 32.22 20.00
N ILE A 90 8.58 31.78 20.98
CA ILE A 90 8.10 31.61 22.36
C ILE A 90 7.64 33.00 22.81
N GLN A 91 6.35 33.29 22.62
CA GLN A 91 5.71 34.38 23.35
C GLN A 91 6.02 34.10 24.82
N PRO A 92 6.54 35.10 25.57
CA PRO A 92 6.93 34.90 26.95
C PRO A 92 5.74 34.32 27.71
N THR A 93 5.84 33.04 28.05
CA THR A 93 4.82 32.34 28.83
C THR A 93 4.58 33.14 30.11
N PRO A 94 3.32 33.42 30.48
CA PRO A 94 3.02 34.19 31.68
C PRO A 94 3.68 33.54 32.90
N SER A 95 4.26 34.41 33.72
CA SER A 95 5.03 34.17 34.95
C SER A 95 4.85 32.78 35.58
N ARG A 96 6.00 32.11 35.81
CA ARG A 96 6.19 30.82 36.52
C ARG A 96 5.47 30.69 37.87
N TRP A 97 4.91 31.76 38.42
CA TRP A 97 4.14 31.76 39.66
C TRP A 97 2.90 30.86 39.60
N TRP A 98 2.20 30.77 38.45
CA TRP A 98 1.03 29.89 38.31
C TRP A 98 1.37 28.40 38.38
N ILE A 99 2.58 27.99 37.98
CA ILE A 99 3.04 26.59 38.07
C ILE A 99 3.21 26.20 39.55
N TRP A 100 3.76 27.10 40.37
CA TRP A 100 3.88 26.88 41.81
C TRP A 100 2.51 26.82 42.49
N ALA A 101 1.55 27.65 42.06
CA ALA A 101 0.17 27.60 42.56
C ALA A 101 -0.52 26.27 42.19
N ALA A 102 -0.35 25.78 40.95
CA ALA A 102 -0.92 24.50 40.52
C ALA A 102 -0.33 23.32 41.31
N MET A 103 0.99 23.30 41.54
CA MET A 103 1.63 22.27 42.36
C MET A 103 1.16 22.29 43.83
N ALA A 104 0.96 23.47 44.40
CA ALA A 104 0.44 23.61 45.76
C ALA A 104 -0.98 23.05 45.90
N VAL A 105 -1.85 23.27 44.90
CA VAL A 105 -3.20 22.69 44.87
C VAL A 105 -3.14 21.17 44.76
N LEU A 106 -2.26 20.63 43.91
CA LEU A 106 -2.10 19.19 43.72
C LEU A 106 -1.62 18.50 45.00
N LEU A 107 -0.64 19.09 45.70
CA LEU A 107 -0.19 18.63 47.01
C LEU A 107 -1.30 18.70 48.06
N ALA A 108 -2.10 19.78 48.09
CA ALA A 108 -3.21 19.92 49.02
C ALA A 108 -4.31 18.85 48.78
N VAL A 109 -4.63 18.55 47.51
CA VAL A 109 -5.60 17.50 47.15
C VAL A 109 -5.07 16.11 47.53
N MET A 110 -3.79 15.85 47.30
CA MET A 110 -3.16 14.59 47.66
C MET A 110 -3.11 14.40 49.18
N MET A 111 -2.85 15.47 49.94
CA MET A 111 -2.85 15.45 51.40
C MET A 111 -4.27 15.29 51.96
N ALA A 112 -5.28 15.96 51.38
CA ALA A 112 -6.68 15.81 51.75
C ALA A 112 -7.21 14.39 51.47
N ARG A 113 -6.80 13.78 50.35
CA ARG A 113 -7.13 12.38 50.03
C ARG A 113 -6.48 11.42 51.03
N TRP A 114 -5.30 11.73 51.54
CA TRP A 114 -4.62 10.92 52.54
C TRP A 114 -5.26 11.04 53.93
N THR A 115 -5.78 12.21 54.30
CA THR A 115 -6.43 12.42 55.61
C THR A 115 -7.89 11.98 55.66
N PHE A 116 -8.60 11.96 54.53
CA PHE A 116 -10.04 11.67 54.47
C PHE A 116 -10.41 10.39 53.69
N GLY A 117 -9.47 9.74 53.00
CA GLY A 117 -9.72 8.56 52.15
C GLY A 117 -9.13 7.25 52.68
N GLY A 118 -9.04 7.09 54.01
CA GLY A 118 -8.85 5.77 54.60
C GLY A 118 -10.19 5.02 54.59
N ASP A 119 -10.16 3.76 54.16
CA ASP A 119 -11.30 2.83 53.90
C ASP A 119 -11.83 2.96 52.45
N GLU A 120 -11.75 1.99 51.54
CA GLU A 120 -11.54 0.54 51.61
C GLU A 120 -10.66 0.12 50.41
N VAL A 121 -9.51 -0.50 50.67
CA VAL A 121 -8.85 -1.33 49.64
C VAL A 121 -9.58 -2.67 49.70
N SER A 122 -10.59 -2.85 48.84
CA SER A 122 -11.08 -4.19 48.54
C SER A 122 -9.92 -4.95 47.90
N GLU A 123 -9.41 -5.93 48.63
CA GLU A 123 -8.56 -6.99 48.10
C GLU A 123 -9.31 -7.65 46.95
N GLU A 124 -8.94 -7.33 45.70
CA GLU A 124 -9.29 -8.14 44.55
C GLU A 124 -8.63 -9.50 44.75
N GLU A 125 -9.44 -10.51 45.11
CA GLU A 125 -9.02 -11.89 45.18
C GLU A 125 -8.34 -12.31 43.87
N PRO A 126 -7.21 -13.05 43.94
CA PRO A 126 -6.57 -13.59 42.76
C PRO A 126 -7.53 -14.57 42.07
N ILE A 127 -7.95 -14.21 40.86
CA ILE A 127 -8.68 -15.09 39.95
C ILE A 127 -7.82 -16.34 39.75
N GLN A 128 -8.23 -17.46 40.36
CA GLN A 128 -7.70 -18.78 40.06
C GLN A 128 -8.00 -19.09 38.60
N GLU A 129 -6.96 -19.12 37.77
CA GLU A 129 -7.00 -19.70 36.44
C GLU A 129 -7.41 -21.18 36.56
N GLN A 130 -8.67 -21.47 36.24
CA GLN A 130 -9.10 -22.83 36.02
C GLN A 130 -8.41 -23.37 34.75
N PRO A 131 -7.79 -24.57 34.81
CA PRO A 131 -7.30 -25.24 33.63
C PRO A 131 -8.48 -25.60 32.73
N VAL A 132 -8.69 -24.84 31.66
CA VAL A 132 -9.59 -25.23 30.58
C VAL A 132 -9.09 -26.54 29.99
N SER A 133 -9.80 -27.62 30.32
CA SER A 133 -9.60 -28.94 29.72
C SER A 133 -9.70 -28.84 28.20
N PRO A 134 -8.81 -29.52 27.45
CA PRO A 134 -8.91 -29.60 26.01
C PRO A 134 -10.18 -30.38 25.68
N LYS A 135 -11.22 -29.66 25.25
CA LYS A 135 -12.43 -30.26 24.69
C LYS A 135 -12.03 -30.94 23.40
N ALA A 136 -12.12 -32.27 23.43
CA ALA A 136 -11.87 -33.15 22.29
C ALA A 136 -12.52 -32.59 21.02
N GLU A 137 -11.67 -32.33 20.04
CA GLU A 137 -12.03 -31.98 18.68
C GLU A 137 -12.67 -33.23 18.06
N GLU A 138 -14.00 -33.23 18.09
CA GLU A 138 -14.84 -34.28 17.52
C GLU A 138 -14.64 -34.26 16.00
N ALA A 139 -13.99 -35.30 15.50
CA ALA A 139 -13.69 -35.48 14.09
C ALA A 139 -14.95 -35.37 13.24
N LEU A 140 -15.00 -34.35 12.38
CA LEU A 140 -16.01 -34.22 11.35
C LEU A 140 -15.92 -35.42 10.39
N PRO A 141 -17.05 -36.08 10.08
CA PRO A 141 -17.10 -37.14 9.09
C PRO A 141 -16.75 -36.60 7.71
N ALA A 142 -15.89 -37.34 7.00
CA ALA A 142 -15.55 -37.09 5.61
C ALA A 142 -16.84 -37.04 4.75
N GLU A 143 -17.18 -35.83 4.29
CA GLU A 143 -18.27 -35.60 3.36
C GLU A 143 -17.85 -36.16 1.99
N ALA A 144 -18.51 -37.25 1.59
CA ALA A 144 -18.27 -37.92 0.32
C ALA A 144 -18.66 -36.99 -0.83
N LEU A 145 -17.70 -36.70 -1.71
CA LEU A 145 -17.92 -35.97 -2.96
C LEU A 145 -18.99 -36.69 -3.81
N PRO A 146 -19.99 -35.98 -4.33
CA PRO A 146 -20.94 -36.56 -5.27
C PRO A 146 -20.24 -36.88 -6.61
N PRO A 147 -20.38 -38.10 -7.14
CA PRO A 147 -19.92 -38.42 -8.49
C PRO A 147 -20.92 -37.87 -9.51
N GLY A 148 -20.47 -36.96 -10.38
CA GLY A 148 -21.19 -36.64 -11.61
C GLY A 148 -21.52 -35.17 -11.85
N ALA A 149 -20.50 -34.29 -11.84
CA ALA A 149 -20.64 -33.02 -12.55
C ALA A 149 -20.65 -33.31 -14.07
N PRO A 150 -21.69 -32.93 -14.83
CA PRO A 150 -21.70 -33.07 -16.28
C PRO A 150 -20.60 -32.20 -16.91
N PRO A 151 -20.06 -32.59 -18.07
CA PRO A 151 -19.04 -31.81 -18.77
C PRO A 151 -19.59 -30.40 -19.07
N PRO A 152 -18.76 -29.35 -18.93
CA PRO A 152 -19.18 -27.99 -19.26
C PRO A 152 -19.60 -27.94 -20.72
N GLY A 153 -20.84 -27.53 -20.94
CA GLY A 153 -21.33 -27.21 -22.28
C GLY A 153 -20.51 -26.07 -22.91
N PRO A 154 -20.57 -25.90 -24.23
CA PRO A 154 -19.86 -24.84 -24.93
C PRO A 154 -20.29 -23.50 -24.34
N VAL A 155 -19.38 -22.85 -23.63
CA VAL A 155 -19.53 -21.49 -23.14
C VAL A 155 -19.79 -20.63 -24.38
N ALA A 156 -21.00 -20.09 -24.47
CA ALA A 156 -21.32 -19.08 -25.47
C ALA A 156 -20.28 -17.97 -25.31
N GLN A 157 -19.44 -17.79 -26.34
CA GLN A 157 -18.51 -16.69 -26.44
C GLN A 157 -19.35 -15.42 -26.34
N ARG A 158 -19.37 -14.84 -25.14
CA ARG A 158 -19.81 -13.47 -24.95
C ARG A 158 -18.81 -12.66 -25.76
N THR A 159 -19.24 -12.18 -26.92
CA THR A 159 -18.52 -11.17 -27.69
C THR A 159 -18.32 -9.98 -26.77
N GLU A 160 -17.19 -9.96 -26.07
CA GLU A 160 -16.61 -8.73 -25.58
C GLU A 160 -16.47 -7.82 -26.81
N PRO A 161 -16.94 -6.57 -26.75
CA PRO A 161 -16.65 -5.62 -27.80
C PRO A 161 -15.13 -5.54 -27.90
N SER A 162 -14.59 -6.07 -29.01
CA SER A 162 -13.19 -5.96 -29.37
C SER A 162 -12.75 -4.52 -29.10
N PRO A 163 -11.76 -4.29 -28.22
CA PRO A 163 -11.17 -2.97 -28.07
C PRO A 163 -10.76 -2.56 -29.47
N ALA A 164 -11.35 -1.49 -29.97
CA ALA A 164 -10.91 -0.91 -31.22
C ALA A 164 -9.40 -0.72 -31.09
N GLU A 165 -8.64 -1.31 -32.02
CA GLU A 165 -7.21 -1.07 -32.19
C GLU A 165 -7.03 0.41 -32.57
N GLU A 166 -7.15 1.29 -31.58
CA GLU A 166 -6.87 2.69 -31.71
C GLU A 166 -5.34 2.85 -31.56
N ASN A 167 -4.70 2.63 -32.70
CA ASN A 167 -3.34 2.99 -33.09
C ASN A 167 -2.53 3.77 -32.02
N PRO A 168 -1.52 3.16 -31.38
CA PRO A 168 -0.69 3.80 -30.36
C PRO A 168 0.42 4.64 -31.02
N GLN A 169 0.09 5.55 -31.92
CA GLN A 169 1.05 6.57 -32.33
C GLN A 169 1.01 7.73 -31.34
N SER A 170 1.78 7.57 -30.27
CA SER A 170 2.81 8.50 -29.79
C SER A 170 2.68 9.95 -30.31
N GLY A 171 1.60 10.61 -29.92
CA GLY A 171 1.30 12.01 -30.27
C GLY A 171 0.65 12.80 -29.12
N LEU A 172 0.66 12.26 -27.89
CA LEU A 172 0.05 12.85 -26.70
C LEU A 172 0.94 13.95 -26.09
N ARG A 173 1.27 14.96 -26.91
CA ARG A 173 1.74 16.25 -26.45
C ARG A 173 0.93 17.33 -27.17
N GLY A 174 -0.38 17.33 -26.92
CA GLY A 174 -1.29 18.28 -27.55
C GLY A 174 -2.75 17.83 -27.62
N LEU A 175 -3.28 17.08 -26.65
CA LEU A 175 -4.73 17.09 -26.49
C LEU A 175 -5.09 18.47 -25.94
N GLY A 176 -5.68 19.28 -26.81
CA GLY A 176 -6.00 20.68 -26.58
C GLY A 176 -6.83 20.90 -25.33
N ASP A 177 -6.89 22.16 -24.91
CA ASP A 177 -7.62 22.66 -23.75
C ASP A 177 -9.14 22.39 -23.88
N ALA A 178 -9.56 21.14 -23.75
CA ALA A 178 -10.95 20.78 -23.60
C ALA A 178 -11.47 21.49 -22.34
N PRO A 179 -12.66 22.12 -22.37
CA PRO A 179 -13.20 22.87 -21.23
C PRO A 179 -13.22 22.05 -19.93
N SER A 180 -13.59 20.77 -20.04
CA SER A 180 -13.62 19.80 -18.94
C SER A 180 -12.24 19.47 -18.35
N ALA A 181 -11.16 19.66 -19.11
CA ALA A 181 -9.81 19.53 -18.59
C ALA A 181 -9.53 20.57 -17.50
N GLY A 182 -10.19 21.74 -17.52
CA GLY A 182 -10.09 22.75 -16.46
C GLY A 182 -10.61 22.26 -15.12
N LEU A 183 -11.81 21.66 -15.10
CA LEU A 183 -12.40 21.07 -13.90
C LEU A 183 -11.55 19.89 -13.37
N GLY A 184 -11.06 19.05 -14.29
CA GLY A 184 -10.15 17.96 -13.96
C GLY A 184 -8.88 18.46 -13.27
N LYS A 185 -8.24 19.51 -13.82
CA LYS A 185 -6.99 20.09 -13.27
C LYS A 185 -7.14 20.57 -11.83
N ASP A 186 -8.24 21.24 -11.50
CA ASP A 186 -8.44 21.74 -10.13
C ASP A 186 -8.70 20.60 -9.13
N ALA A 187 -9.48 19.59 -9.51
CA ALA A 187 -9.69 18.41 -8.67
C ALA A 187 -8.38 17.60 -8.49
N VAL A 188 -7.59 17.48 -9.56
CA VAL A 188 -6.27 16.81 -9.54
C VAL A 188 -5.30 17.53 -8.62
N ARG A 189 -5.30 18.87 -8.58
CA ARG A 189 -4.45 19.64 -7.63
C ARG A 189 -4.74 19.27 -6.17
N GLN A 190 -6.02 19.07 -5.84
CA GLN A 190 -6.46 18.71 -4.49
C GLN A 190 -6.25 17.23 -4.15
N PHE A 191 -6.01 16.37 -5.14
CA PHE A 191 -5.69 14.97 -4.92
C PHE A 191 -4.31 14.86 -4.23
N GLN A 192 -4.28 14.28 -3.04
CA GLN A 192 -3.06 14.11 -2.24
C GLN A 192 -2.81 12.63 -2.02
N ILE A 193 -1.54 12.27 -1.85
CA ILE A 193 -1.16 10.93 -1.39
C ILE A 193 -1.70 10.76 0.04
N THR A 194 -2.76 9.97 0.20
CA THR A 194 -3.37 9.63 1.49
C THR A 194 -3.06 8.19 1.89
N GLY A 195 -3.10 7.92 3.19
CA GLY A 195 -3.59 6.63 3.68
C GLY A 195 -2.82 5.36 3.32
N ALA A 196 -1.51 5.29 3.57
CA ALA A 196 -0.85 4.01 3.88
C ALA A 196 0.54 4.28 4.47
N ALA A 197 0.98 3.41 5.37
CA ALA A 197 2.41 3.30 5.65
C ALA A 197 3.07 2.68 4.42
N PHE A 198 3.64 3.51 3.55
CA PHE A 198 4.38 3.01 2.40
C PHE A 198 5.62 2.26 2.86
N SER A 199 5.88 1.12 2.21
CA SER A 199 7.15 0.40 2.33
C SER A 199 8.33 1.36 2.09
N LEU A 200 9.46 1.05 2.74
CA LEU A 200 10.63 1.93 2.77
C LEU A 200 11.29 2.09 1.41
N ILE A 201 11.16 1.10 0.53
CA ILE A 201 11.66 1.19 -0.85
C ILE A 201 10.99 2.32 -1.63
N PHE A 202 9.76 2.70 -1.27
CA PHE A 202 9.01 3.78 -1.93
C PHE A 202 9.26 5.16 -1.32
N GLN A 203 9.89 5.27 -0.15
CA GLN A 203 10.09 6.55 0.54
C GLN A 203 10.81 7.61 -0.31
N PRO A 204 11.88 7.29 -1.06
CA PRO A 204 12.54 8.27 -1.92
C PRO A 204 11.57 8.89 -2.93
N ALA A 205 10.75 8.07 -3.60
CA ALA A 205 9.77 8.55 -4.57
C ALA A 205 8.64 9.36 -3.90
N VAL A 206 8.12 8.89 -2.76
CA VAL A 206 7.09 9.59 -1.99
C VAL A 206 7.58 10.96 -1.51
N GLU A 207 8.85 11.05 -1.07
CA GLU A 207 9.45 12.31 -0.63
C GLU A 207 9.57 13.31 -1.79
N GLN A 208 10.00 12.87 -2.99
CA GLN A 208 10.02 13.72 -4.18
C GLN A 208 8.61 14.19 -4.56
N ALA A 209 7.62 13.29 -4.54
CA ALA A 209 6.23 13.63 -4.84
C ALA A 209 5.67 14.67 -3.84
N ARG A 210 5.98 14.55 -2.55
CA ARG A 210 5.60 15.54 -1.52
C ARG A 210 6.25 16.91 -1.74
N LYS A 211 7.43 16.96 -2.35
CA LYS A 211 8.12 18.20 -2.76
C LYS A 211 7.58 18.77 -4.09
N GLY A 212 6.56 18.15 -4.69
CA GLY A 212 6.02 18.53 -5.99
C GLY A 212 6.90 18.11 -7.18
N ARG A 213 7.93 17.30 -6.93
CA ARG A 213 8.87 16.76 -7.94
C ARG A 213 8.35 15.47 -8.52
N TYR A 214 7.20 15.56 -9.19
CA TYR A 214 6.45 14.39 -9.67
C TYR A 214 7.15 13.66 -10.81
N ARG A 215 7.97 14.35 -11.61
CA ARG A 215 8.77 13.72 -12.67
C ARG A 215 9.85 12.83 -12.07
N GLU A 216 10.64 13.37 -11.13
CA GLU A 216 11.70 12.64 -10.45
C GLU A 216 11.13 11.47 -9.62
N ALA A 217 9.97 11.67 -8.97
CA ALA A 217 9.25 10.59 -8.31
C ALA A 217 8.84 9.48 -9.30
N GLY A 218 8.27 9.87 -10.45
CA GLY A 218 7.86 8.94 -11.50
C GLY A 218 9.01 8.15 -12.12
N GLU A 219 10.19 8.76 -12.27
CA GLU A 219 11.42 8.10 -12.73
C GLU A 219 11.93 7.08 -11.70
N ALA A 220 11.98 7.45 -10.42
CA ALA A 220 12.40 6.54 -9.35
C ALA A 220 11.46 5.31 -9.25
N LEU A 221 10.15 5.51 -9.40
CA LEU A 221 9.17 4.41 -9.44
C LEU A 221 9.33 3.55 -10.70
N ALA A 222 9.75 4.14 -11.83
CA ALA A 222 10.02 3.39 -13.05
C ALA A 222 11.21 2.45 -12.91
N GLU A 223 12.25 2.91 -12.22
CA GLU A 223 13.42 2.11 -11.94
C GLU A 223 13.06 0.90 -11.06
N LEU A 224 12.25 1.10 -10.00
CA LEU A 224 11.75 0.00 -9.18
C LEU A 224 10.94 -1.02 -9.99
N GLU A 225 10.07 -0.56 -10.88
CA GLU A 225 9.29 -1.43 -11.77
C GLU A 225 10.19 -2.23 -12.73
N GLN A 226 11.22 -1.60 -13.29
CA GLN A 226 12.22 -2.28 -14.14
C GLN A 226 13.05 -3.32 -13.38
N GLN A 227 13.23 -3.12 -12.08
CA GLN A 227 13.86 -4.10 -11.18
C GLN A 227 12.91 -5.25 -10.81
N GLY A 228 11.71 -5.29 -11.39
CA GLY A 228 10.73 -6.35 -11.18
C GLY A 228 9.84 -6.13 -9.95
N ALA A 229 9.90 -4.96 -9.30
CA ALA A 229 8.96 -4.63 -8.26
C ALA A 229 7.55 -4.54 -8.86
N SER A 230 6.61 -5.29 -8.31
CA SER A 230 5.20 -5.15 -8.63
C SER A 230 4.39 -5.19 -7.34
N SER A 231 3.73 -4.08 -7.02
CA SER A 231 2.82 -4.01 -5.89
C SER A 231 1.72 -2.99 -6.16
N ASP A 232 0.59 -3.11 -5.46
CA ASP A 232 -0.49 -2.14 -5.56
C ASP A 232 -0.03 -0.75 -5.12
N THR A 233 0.90 -0.69 -4.15
CA THR A 233 1.52 0.57 -3.73
C THR A 233 2.30 1.22 -4.88
N LEU A 234 3.10 0.45 -5.61
CA LEU A 234 3.86 0.96 -6.76
C LEU A 234 2.91 1.46 -7.85
N ALA A 235 1.88 0.68 -8.19
CA ALA A 235 0.87 1.06 -9.17
C ALA A 235 0.14 2.34 -8.77
N TYR A 236 -0.25 2.47 -7.50
CA TYR A 236 -0.92 3.66 -6.96
C TYR A 236 -0.02 4.90 -7.06
N LEU A 237 1.24 4.79 -6.62
CA LEU A 237 2.18 5.92 -6.66
C LEU A 237 2.53 6.33 -8.10
N ARG A 238 2.64 5.37 -9.03
CA ARG A 238 2.80 5.64 -10.47
C ARG A 238 1.59 6.39 -11.02
N ALA A 239 0.38 5.90 -10.77
CA ALA A 239 -0.86 6.53 -11.19
C ALA A 239 -0.96 7.97 -10.64
N PHE A 240 -0.65 8.16 -9.36
CA PHE A 240 -0.63 9.46 -8.72
C PHE A 240 0.35 10.43 -9.41
N CYS A 241 1.59 10.01 -9.67
CA CYS A 241 2.59 10.86 -10.32
C CYS A 241 2.18 11.20 -11.75
N LEU A 242 1.65 10.24 -12.51
CA LEU A 242 1.14 10.45 -13.87
C LEU A 242 -0.03 11.44 -13.89
N LEU A 243 -0.96 11.31 -12.94
CA LEU A 243 -2.08 12.23 -12.78
C LEU A 243 -1.59 13.66 -12.52
N LYS A 244 -0.59 13.82 -11.64
CA LYS A 244 0.03 15.13 -11.34
C LYS A 244 0.84 15.72 -12.49
N LEU A 245 1.30 14.87 -13.42
CA LEU A 245 1.95 15.28 -14.66
C LEU A 245 0.95 15.48 -15.82
N GLU A 246 -0.36 15.49 -15.53
CA GLU A 246 -1.45 15.64 -16.48
C GLU A 246 -1.49 14.53 -17.57
N ASN A 247 -0.88 13.37 -17.30
CA ASN A 247 -0.95 12.20 -18.18
C ASN A 247 -2.15 11.31 -17.80
N GLY A 248 -3.35 11.82 -18.07
CA GLY A 248 -4.61 11.20 -17.65
C GLY A 248 -4.81 9.77 -18.18
N MET A 249 -4.50 9.52 -19.46
CA MET A 249 -4.73 8.20 -20.07
C MET A 249 -3.85 7.11 -19.46
N GLU A 250 -2.56 7.39 -19.21
CA GLU A 250 -1.68 6.42 -18.54
C GLU A 250 -2.04 6.25 -17.07
N ALA A 251 -2.38 7.34 -16.37
CA ALA A 251 -2.83 7.26 -14.97
C ALA A 251 -4.08 6.37 -14.82
N ALA A 252 -5.04 6.50 -15.73
CA ALA A 252 -6.26 5.69 -15.74
C ALA A 252 -5.96 4.19 -15.81
N ARG A 253 -4.99 3.77 -16.63
CA ARG A 253 -4.61 2.34 -16.74
C ARG A 253 -4.12 1.76 -15.42
N TYR A 254 -3.30 2.51 -14.67
CA TYR A 254 -2.83 2.06 -13.36
C TYR A 254 -3.95 2.05 -12.32
N PHE A 255 -4.81 3.07 -12.29
CA PHE A 255 -5.94 3.10 -11.34
C PHE A 255 -6.99 2.00 -11.62
N ALA A 256 -7.29 1.71 -12.88
CA ALA A 256 -8.23 0.65 -13.24
C ALA A 256 -7.78 -0.74 -12.73
N ARG A 257 -6.46 -1.00 -12.74
CA ARG A 257 -5.91 -2.25 -12.15
C ARG A 257 -6.14 -2.33 -10.65
N LEU A 258 -6.10 -1.20 -9.95
CA LEU A 258 -6.29 -1.14 -8.49
C LEU A 258 -7.76 -1.26 -8.10
N GLU A 259 -8.68 -0.73 -8.91
CA GLU A 259 -10.12 -0.82 -8.65
C GLU A 259 -10.62 -2.27 -8.65
N THR A 260 -10.08 -3.12 -9.52
CA THR A 260 -10.44 -4.54 -9.59
C THR A 260 -9.97 -5.35 -8.39
N GLN A 261 -9.02 -4.84 -7.61
CA GLN A 261 -8.42 -5.52 -6.48
C GLN A 261 -9.00 -4.96 -5.18
N ALA A 262 -9.57 -5.82 -4.34
CA ALA A 262 -9.98 -5.41 -3.00
C ALA A 262 -8.73 -5.11 -2.17
N GLY A 263 -8.37 -3.83 -2.07
CA GLY A 263 -7.14 -3.38 -1.44
C GLY A 263 -7.29 -2.03 -0.74
N PRO A 264 -6.27 -1.62 0.03
CA PRO A 264 -6.30 -0.38 0.82
C PRO A 264 -6.41 0.89 -0.04
N PHE A 265 -6.19 0.79 -1.36
CA PHE A 265 -6.26 1.89 -2.31
C PHE A 265 -7.54 1.87 -3.17
N ALA A 266 -8.49 0.98 -2.92
CA ALA A 266 -9.65 0.80 -3.83
C ALA A 266 -10.47 2.09 -3.98
N GLU A 267 -10.79 2.76 -2.87
CA GLU A 267 -11.58 4.01 -2.87
C GLU A 267 -10.78 5.18 -3.51
N GLU A 268 -9.50 5.33 -3.15
CA GLU A 268 -8.64 6.32 -3.79
C GLU A 268 -8.43 6.05 -5.28
N ALA A 269 -8.37 4.79 -5.70
CA ALA A 269 -8.22 4.40 -7.09
C ALA A 269 -9.48 4.71 -7.90
N GLN A 270 -10.68 4.45 -7.36
CA GLN A 270 -11.94 4.84 -8.00
C GLN A 270 -12.00 6.34 -8.26
N TRP A 271 -11.65 7.15 -7.24
CA TRP A 271 -11.59 8.59 -7.37
C TRP A 271 -10.50 9.05 -8.35
N GLY A 272 -9.29 8.49 -8.25
CA GLY A 272 -8.18 8.78 -9.14
C GLY A 272 -8.48 8.44 -10.61
N LEU A 273 -9.22 7.36 -10.85
CA LEU A 273 -9.67 6.93 -12.17
C LEU A 273 -10.62 7.94 -12.80
N ALA A 274 -11.63 8.41 -12.04
CA ALA A 274 -12.57 9.44 -12.51
C ALA A 274 -11.83 10.73 -12.91
N LEU A 275 -10.85 11.17 -12.09
CA LEU A 275 -10.03 12.34 -12.40
C LEU A 275 -9.13 12.13 -13.62
N SER A 276 -8.59 10.93 -13.78
CA SER A 276 -7.77 10.56 -14.94
C SER A 276 -8.58 10.65 -16.23
N TRP A 277 -9.84 10.20 -16.22
CA TRP A 277 -10.74 10.32 -17.36
C TRP A 277 -11.09 11.77 -17.70
N LEU A 278 -11.33 12.62 -16.70
CA LEU A 278 -11.53 14.06 -16.93
C LEU A 278 -10.32 14.72 -17.57
N LEU A 279 -9.10 14.41 -17.09
CA LEU A 279 -7.87 14.93 -17.70
C LEU A 279 -7.66 14.44 -19.13
N ALA A 280 -8.09 13.21 -19.43
CA ALA A 280 -8.01 12.64 -20.77
C ALA A 280 -9.10 13.15 -21.72
N GLY A 281 -10.03 14.00 -21.26
CA GLY A 281 -11.19 14.46 -22.05
C GLY A 281 -12.26 13.38 -22.26
N GLN A 282 -12.19 12.26 -21.55
CA GLN A 282 -13.14 11.16 -21.63
C GLN A 282 -14.31 11.38 -20.65
N GLU A 283 -15.09 12.42 -20.90
CA GLU A 283 -16.15 12.86 -19.98
C GLU A 283 -17.19 11.78 -19.69
N ALA A 284 -17.59 10.99 -20.70
CA ALA A 284 -18.61 9.96 -20.52
C ALA A 284 -18.17 8.90 -19.48
N TRP A 285 -16.93 8.44 -19.56
CA TRP A 285 -16.36 7.48 -18.59
C TRP A 285 -16.13 8.12 -17.23
N ALA A 286 -15.73 9.39 -17.20
CA ALA A 286 -15.62 10.13 -15.95
C ALA A 286 -16.98 10.24 -15.25
N GLU A 287 -18.06 10.57 -15.97
CA GLU A 287 -19.40 10.68 -15.40
C GLU A 287 -19.92 9.36 -14.86
N GLU A 288 -19.73 8.26 -15.59
CA GLU A 288 -20.08 6.92 -15.13
C GLU A 288 -19.36 6.60 -13.81
N GLN A 289 -18.05 6.84 -13.75
CA GLN A 289 -17.27 6.60 -12.54
C GLN A 289 -17.70 7.49 -11.37
N LEU A 290 -17.97 8.77 -11.62
CA LEU A 290 -18.44 9.70 -10.59
C LEU A 290 -19.82 9.30 -10.08
N GLN A 291 -20.74 8.86 -10.96
CA GLN A 291 -22.05 8.36 -10.56
C GLN A 291 -21.91 7.12 -9.68
N ALA A 292 -21.04 6.17 -10.04
CA ALA A 292 -20.74 5.00 -9.22
C ALA A 292 -20.26 5.40 -7.82
N ILE A 293 -19.35 6.37 -7.73
CA ILE A 293 -18.85 6.91 -6.44
C ILE A 293 -19.99 7.58 -5.64
N THR A 294 -20.88 8.34 -6.28
CA THR A 294 -22.02 8.97 -5.57
C THR A 294 -23.05 7.99 -5.05
N GLY A 295 -23.20 6.83 -5.71
CA GLY A 295 -24.10 5.75 -5.26
C GLY A 295 -23.62 5.06 -3.98
N GLN A 296 -22.31 5.12 -3.70
CA GLN A 296 -21.69 4.54 -2.52
C GLN A 296 -21.73 5.53 -1.35
N ARG A 297 -22.74 5.43 -0.47
CA ARG A 297 -22.93 6.38 0.64
C ARG A 297 -21.76 6.49 1.61
N GLU A 298 -20.97 5.44 1.75
CA GLU A 298 -19.82 5.38 2.65
C GLU A 298 -18.51 5.86 1.99
N HIS A 299 -18.51 6.10 0.68
CA HIS A 299 -17.30 6.48 -0.03
C HIS A 299 -16.82 7.88 0.42
N PRO A 300 -15.55 8.06 0.82
CA PRO A 300 -15.04 9.33 1.37
C PRO A 300 -15.18 10.54 0.43
N ARG A 301 -15.30 10.27 -0.88
CA ARG A 301 -15.43 11.27 -1.94
C ARG A 301 -16.83 11.41 -2.55
N ALA A 302 -17.86 10.73 -2.01
CA ALA A 302 -19.22 10.77 -2.59
C ALA A 302 -19.76 12.19 -2.79
N ALA A 303 -19.66 13.05 -1.77
CA ALA A 303 -20.11 14.44 -1.86
C ALA A 303 -19.32 15.26 -2.88
N THR A 304 -18.00 15.05 -2.97
CA THR A 304 -17.14 15.73 -3.95
C THR A 304 -17.46 15.28 -5.38
N ALA A 305 -17.74 13.99 -5.59
CA ALA A 305 -18.14 13.46 -6.88
C ALA A 305 -19.48 14.05 -7.36
N ALA A 306 -20.47 14.15 -6.47
CA ALA A 306 -21.77 14.77 -6.77
C ALA A 306 -21.60 16.23 -7.22
N ALA A 307 -20.80 17.01 -6.48
CA ALA A 307 -20.52 18.40 -6.84
C ALA A 307 -19.79 18.53 -8.19
N LEU A 308 -18.96 17.55 -8.56
CA LEU A 308 -18.26 17.54 -9.84
C LEU A 308 -19.21 17.21 -11.00
N LEU A 309 -20.13 16.28 -10.81
CA LEU A 309 -21.20 15.97 -11.79
C LEU A 309 -22.09 17.18 -12.06
N GLU A 310 -22.49 17.93 -11.03
CA GLU A 310 -23.28 19.16 -11.20
C GLU A 310 -22.53 20.21 -12.06
N LYS A 311 -21.22 20.36 -11.83
CA LYS A 311 -20.38 21.28 -12.63
C LYS A 311 -20.25 20.83 -14.08
N LEU A 312 -20.04 19.54 -14.33
CA LEU A 312 -19.98 18.99 -15.68
C LEU A 312 -21.30 19.19 -16.43
N ALA A 313 -22.44 19.05 -15.75
CA ALA A 313 -23.75 19.31 -16.32
C ALA A 313 -23.96 20.80 -16.64
N ALA A 314 -23.45 21.71 -15.80
CA ALA A 314 -23.55 23.15 -16.01
C ALA A 314 -22.69 23.63 -17.19
N ASP A 315 -21.48 23.10 -17.38
CA ASP A 315 -20.58 23.47 -18.48
C ASP A 315 -21.10 23.08 -19.88
N ARG A 316 -22.10 22.20 -19.95
CA ARG A 316 -22.74 21.77 -21.20
C ARG A 316 -23.90 22.67 -21.67
N GLN A 317 -24.39 23.56 -20.79
CA GLN A 317 -25.51 24.48 -21.08
C GLN A 317 -25.02 25.77 -21.73
#